data_AF-A0A9Q0G3Y3-F1
#
_entry.id   AF-A0A9Q0G3Y3-F1
#
_cell.length_a   1.000
_cell.length_b   1.000
_cell.length_c   1.000
_cell.angle_alpha   90.00
_cell.angle_beta   90.00
_cell.angle_gamma   90.00
#
_symmetry.space_group_name_H-M   'P 1'
#
loop_
_entity.id
_entity.type
_entity.pdbx_description
1 polymer ?
#
loop_
_entity_poly.entity_id
_entity_poly.type
_entity_poly.pdbx_seq_one_letter_code
_entity_poly.pdbx_strand_id
1 'polypeptide(L)' 'MDNFEWSSGYTKRFGLTYIDYQRDLLRTSKDSDTWFKEKLSAKPGDRVTKLSKPLGGFRKLQM' A
#
# COMPACT_ATOMS: atom_id res chain seq x y z
N MET A 1 -11.44 8.19 -2.29
CA MET A 1 -11.02 9.57 -1.97
C MET A 1 -11.77 10.04 -0.73
N ASP A 2 -11.28 11.06 -0.05
CA ASP A 2 -11.98 11.68 1.08
C ASP A 2 -13.35 12.22 0.62
N ASN A 3 -14.38 12.01 1.43
CA ASN A 3 -15.76 12.33 1.10
C ASN A 3 -16.53 12.78 2.37
N PHE A 4 -17.84 13.01 2.23
CA PHE A 4 -18.71 13.44 3.34
C PHE A 4 -19.10 12.25 4.23
N GLU A 5 -18.71 12.29 5.50
CA GLU A 5 -18.91 11.20 6.45
C GLU A 5 -20.09 11.49 7.40
N TRP A 6 -21.30 11.61 6.85
CA TRP A 6 -22.56 11.69 7.60
C TRP A 6 -22.54 12.71 8.75
N SER A 7 -22.83 12.26 9.98
CA SER A 7 -22.81 13.10 11.19
C SER A 7 -21.45 13.74 11.47
N SER A 8 -20.36 13.21 10.92
CA SER A 8 -19.01 13.76 11.07
C SER A 8 -18.66 14.80 10.00
N GLY A 9 -19.50 14.99 8.99
CA GLY A 9 -19.20 15.89 7.86
C GLY A 9 -17.86 15.56 7.21
N TYR A 10 -17.06 16.60 6.90
CA TYR A 10 -15.74 16.44 6.28
C TYR A 10 -14.57 16.34 7.27
N THR A 11 -14.85 16.10 8.55
CA THR A 11 -13.81 16.07 9.61
C THR A 11 -13.07 14.72 9.67
N LYS A 12 -13.66 13.64 9.15
CA LYS A 12 -13.05 12.32 9.04
C LYS A 12 -12.66 12.04 7.58
N ARG A 13 -11.55 11.32 7.39
CA ARG A 13 -10.87 11.19 6.09
C ARG A 13 -10.42 9.75 5.85
N PHE A 14 -11.31 8.91 5.32
CA PHE A 14 -11.06 7.48 5.10
C PHE A 14 -10.52 7.13 3.71
N GLY A 15 -10.54 8.07 2.76
CA GLY A 15 -10.13 7.77 1.39
C GLY A 15 -8.63 7.58 1.24
N LEU A 16 -8.21 6.75 0.28
CA LEU A 16 -6.81 6.64 -0.15
C LEU A 16 -6.26 7.91 -0.84
N THR A 17 -7.15 8.81 -1.24
CA THR A 17 -6.83 10.09 -1.88
C THR A 17 -7.34 11.22 -1.00
N TYR A 18 -6.46 12.13 -0.60
CA TYR A 18 -6.79 13.37 0.08
C TYR A 18 -7.47 14.34 -0.90
N ILE A 19 -8.54 15.00 -0.44
CA ILE A 19 -9.21 16.08 -1.16
C ILE A 19 -8.99 17.39 -0.38
N ASP A 20 -8.47 18.40 -1.08
CA ASP A 20 -8.39 19.76 -0.58
C ASP A 20 -9.67 20.54 -0.93
N TYR A 21 -10.60 20.60 0.01
CA TYR A 21 -11.87 21.32 -0.18
C TYR A 21 -11.70 22.84 -0.29
N GLN A 22 -10.54 23.39 0.06
CA GLN A 22 -10.25 24.83 -0.02
C GLN A 22 -9.50 25.20 -1.30
N ARG A 23 -8.91 24.22 -1.99
CA ARG A 23 -8.10 24.43 -3.21
C ARG A 23 -8.70 23.69 -4.39
N ASP A 24 -9.88 24.12 -4.84
CA ASP A 24 -10.57 23.61 -6.03
C ASP A 24 -10.63 22.07 -6.12
N LEU A 25 -10.87 21.42 -4.97
CA LEU A 25 -10.96 19.96 -4.87
C LEU A 25 -9.70 19.21 -5.34
N LEU A 26 -8.51 19.82 -5.16
CA LEU A 26 -7.23 19.20 -5.50
C LEU A 26 -7.11 17.82 -4.86
N ARG A 27 -6.66 16.85 -5.67
CA ARG A 27 -6.54 15.44 -5.28
C ARG A 27 -5.09 15.06 -5.10
N THR A 28 -4.77 14.47 -3.95
CA THR A 28 -3.41 13.99 -3.65
C THR A 28 -3.47 12.56 -3.15
N SER A 29 -2.72 11.65 -3.78
CA SER A 29 -2.60 10.28 -3.28
C SER A 29 -1.93 10.27 -1.91
N LYS A 30 -2.49 9.51 -0.97
CA LYS A 30 -1.88 9.26 0.35
C LYS A 30 -0.94 8.06 0.26
N ASP A 31 -0.05 7.90 1.23
CA ASP A 31 0.86 6.73 1.27
C ASP A 31 0.13 5.40 1.30
N SER A 32 -1.08 5.37 1.89
CA SER A 32 -1.96 4.20 1.87
C SER A 32 -2.37 3.79 0.46
N ASP A 33 -2.50 4.73 -0.49
CA ASP A 33 -2.78 4.42 -1.89
C ASP A 33 -1.64 3.61 -2.51
N THR A 34 -0.40 4.06 -2.32
CA THR A 34 0.80 3.38 -2.80
C THR A 34 0.94 2.00 -2.16
N TRP A 35 0.81 1.91 -0.83
CA TRP A 35 0.87 0.64 -0.12
C TRP A 35 -0.18 -0.35 -0.63
N PHE A 36 -1.43 0.09 -0.83
CA PHE A 36 -2.50 -0.77 -1.29
C PHE A 36 -2.27 -1.23 -2.74
N LYS A 37 -1.79 -0.33 -3.62
CA LYS A 37 -1.38 -0.67 -4.98
C LYS A 37 -0.29 -1.73 -5.03
N GLU A 38 0.75 -1.61 -4.20
CA GLU A 38 1.81 -2.61 -4.09
C GLU A 38 1.29 -3.96 -3.60
N LYS A 39 0.37 -3.95 -2.63
CA LYS A 39 -0.23 -5.19 -2.11
C LYS A 39 -1.12 -5.88 -3.14
N LEU A 40 -1.86 -5.11 -3.93
CA LEU A 40 -2.74 -5.66 -4.97
C LEU A 40 -1.99 -6.06 -6.25
N SER A 41 -0.87 -5.42 -6.56
CA SER A 41 -0.07 -5.75 -7.76
C SER A 41 0.75 -7.04 -7.61
N ALA A 42 0.86 -7.58 -6.39
CA ALA A 42 1.50 -8.87 -6.14
C ALA A 42 0.69 -10.00 -6.80
N LYS A 43 1.32 -10.72 -7.74
CA LYS A 43 0.68 -11.85 -8.43
C LYS A 43 0.36 -12.97 -7.42
N PRO A 44 -0.73 -13.72 -7.60
CA PRO A 44 -0.95 -14.96 -6.86
C PRO A 44 0.24 -15.91 -7.11
N GLY A 45 1.10 -16.09 -6.10
CA GLY A 45 2.34 -16.88 -6.20
C GLY A 45 3.60 -16.18 -5.66
N ASP A 46 3.68 -14.84 -5.75
CA ASP A 46 4.86 -14.08 -5.34
C ASP A 46 5.03 -13.95 -3.81
N ARG A 47 4.00 -14.31 -3.04
CA ARG A 47 4.01 -14.19 -1.57
C ARG A 47 4.85 -15.28 -0.88
N VAL A 48 5.10 -16.39 -1.56
CA VAL A 48 5.85 -17.54 -1.02
C VAL A 48 7.36 -17.36 -1.21
N THR A 49 7.79 -16.67 -2.27
CA THR A 49 9.20 -16.61 -2.68
C THR A 49 10.04 -15.58 -1.92
N LYS A 50 9.42 -14.60 -1.25
CA LYS A 50 10.15 -13.55 -0.50
C LYS A 50 10.44 -13.90 0.97
N LEU A 51 9.89 -14.98 1.53
CA LEU A 51 10.17 -15.40 2.91
C LEU A 51 11.30 -16.44 3.01
N SER A 52 11.77 -17.00 1.88
CA SER A 52 12.84 -17.99 1.85
C SER A 52 14.13 -17.40 1.24
N LYS A 53 14.77 -16.45 1.93
CA LYS A 53 16.23 -16.34 1.79
C LYS A 53 16.84 -17.29 2.82
N PRO A 54 17.43 -18.43 2.42
CA PRO A 54 18.16 -19.24 3.38
C PRO A 54 19.37 -18.42 3.85
N LEU A 55 19.47 -18.23 5.17
CA LEU A 55 20.70 -17.79 5.80
C LEU A 55 21.72 -18.92 5.63
N GLY A 56 22.83 -18.64 4.95
CA GLY A 56 24.00 -19.51 4.95
C GLY A 56 24.16 -20.35 3.69
N GLY A 57 25.15 -19.98 2.88
CA GLY A 57 25.68 -20.82 1.82
C GLY A 57 26.47 -21.99 2.41
N PHE A 58 25.94 -23.20 2.25
CA PHE A 58 26.76 -24.42 2.35
C PHE A 58 27.44 -24.63 1.00
N ARG A 59 28.75 -24.34 0.92
CA ARG A 59 29.58 -24.82 -0.20
C ARG A 59 29.75 -26.33 -0.03
N LYS A 60 29.25 -27.10 -0.99
CA LYS A 60 29.47 -28.53 -1.07
C LYS A 60 30.92 -28.74 -1.54
N LEU A 61 31.78 -29.24 -0.66
CA LEU A 61 33.11 -29.74 -1.05
C LEU A 61 32.87 -31.10 -1.71
N GLN A 62 33.15 -31.23 -3.00
CA GLN A 62 33.23 -32.53 -3.66
C GLN A 62 34.63 -33.10 -3.47
N MET A 63 34.70 -34.33 -2.98
CA MET A 63 35.84 -35.24 -3.12
C MET A 63 35.73 -35.99 -4.45
#